data_AF-A0A935JF56-F1
#
_entry.id   AF-A0A935JF56-F1
#
_cell.length_a   1.000
_cell.length_b   1.000
_cell.length_c   1.000
_cell.angle_alpha   90.00
_cell.angle_beta   90.00
_cell.angle_gamma   90.00
#
_symmetry.space_group_name_H-M   'P 1'
#
loop_
_entity.id
_entity.type
_entity.pdbx_description
1 polymer ?
#
loop_
_entity_poly.entity_id
_entity_poly.type
_entity_poly.pdbx_seq_one_letter_code
_entity_poly.pdbx_strand_id
1 'polypeptide(L)'
;MEIETDGKILVAGFAYVAPGRDFALVRYNSNGSLDNSFDGDGKVTTHIAGNDYAESIKISDSRIYLGGISNNNVFTVVAYQNSSVVPLQLISFSGKNINNKVQLSWVTENEINTSHFDIEKAAMVCCF
;
A
#
# COMPACT_ATOMS: atom_id res chain seq x y z
N MET A 1 4.89 -2.55 -16.61
CA MET A 1 5.16 -1.42 -15.71
C MET A 1 3.90 -0.58 -15.64
N GLU A 2 3.54 -0.10 -14.46
CA GLU A 2 2.42 0.83 -14.23
C GLU A 2 2.93 1.98 -13.32
N ILE A 3 2.34 3.16 -13.43
CA ILE A 3 2.68 4.34 -12.61
C ILE A 3 1.46 4.68 -11.74
N GLU A 4 1.69 4.89 -10.45
CA GLU A 4 0.66 5.26 -9.48
C GLU A 4 0.34 6.76 -9.55
N THR A 5 -0.79 7.19 -8.97
CA THR A 5 -1.20 8.61 -8.98
C THR A 5 -0.25 9.52 -8.21
N ASP A 6 0.47 9.00 -7.21
CA ASP A 6 1.49 9.72 -6.43
C ASP A 6 2.88 9.71 -7.10
N GLY A 7 2.99 9.12 -8.30
CA GLY A 7 4.21 9.05 -9.09
C GLY A 7 5.14 7.88 -8.73
N LYS A 8 4.74 6.99 -7.81
CA LYS A 8 5.45 5.73 -7.61
C LYS A 8 5.35 4.85 -8.86
N ILE A 9 6.34 3.98 -9.04
CA ILE A 9 6.50 3.16 -10.23
C ILE A 9 6.45 1.70 -9.81
N LEU A 10 5.55 0.92 -10.39
CA LEU A 10 5.45 -0.51 -10.19
C LEU A 10 5.99 -1.27 -11.41
N VAL A 11 6.92 -2.17 -11.16
CA VAL A 11 7.52 -3.03 -12.17
C VAL A 11 7.26 -4.48 -11.81
N ALA A 12 6.70 -5.23 -12.75
CA ALA A 12 6.40 -6.65 -12.59
C ALA A 12 7.18 -7.49 -13.59
N GLY A 13 7.41 -8.74 -13.23
CA GLY A 13 8.05 -9.73 -14.07
C GLY A 13 8.27 -11.01 -13.29
N PHE A 14 9.48 -11.55 -13.36
CA PHE A 14 9.87 -12.71 -12.58
C PHE A 14 11.24 -12.49 -11.92
N ALA A 15 11.48 -13.20 -10.83
CA ALA A 15 12.77 -13.31 -10.18
C ALA A 15 13.25 -14.75 -10.20
N TYR A 16 14.55 -14.96 -10.34
CA TYR A 16 15.14 -16.28 -10.14
C TYR A 16 15.23 -16.57 -8.64
N VAL A 17 14.34 -17.43 -8.17
CA VAL A 17 14.30 -17.91 -6.78
C VAL A 17 14.40 -19.42 -6.86
N ALA A 18 15.50 -20.00 -6.37
CA ALA A 18 15.80 -21.41 -6.56
C ALA A 18 14.65 -22.29 -6.03
N PRO A 19 14.19 -23.32 -6.80
CA PRO A 19 14.81 -23.87 -8.02
C PRO A 19 14.30 -23.29 -9.36
N GLY A 20 13.54 -22.18 -9.39
CA GLY A 20 12.83 -21.72 -10.59
C GLY A 20 12.74 -20.21 -10.75
N ARG A 21 11.67 -19.78 -11.43
CA ARG A 21 11.27 -18.39 -11.60
C ARG A 21 9.94 -18.19 -10.89
N ASP A 22 9.86 -17.20 -10.04
CA ASP A 22 8.65 -16.80 -9.33
C ASP A 22 8.16 -15.45 -9.84
N PHE A 23 6.86 -15.17 -9.71
CA PHE A 23 6.35 -13.81 -9.96
C PHE A 23 7.11 -12.83 -9.08
N ALA A 24 7.44 -11.67 -9.66
CA ALA A 24 8.11 -10.60 -8.93
C ALA A 24 7.42 -9.27 -9.19
N LEU A 25 7.30 -8.47 -8.13
CA LEU A 25 6.80 -7.10 -8.18
C LEU A 25 7.72 -6.22 -7.34
N VAL A 26 8.10 -5.07 -7.91
CA VAL A 26 8.97 -4.10 -7.27
C VAL A 26 8.31 -2.73 -7.34
N ARG A 27 8.35 -1.99 -6.23
CA ARG A 27 7.88 -0.59 -6.17
C ARG A 27 9.05 0.37 -5.99
N TYR A 28 9.09 1.39 -6.83
CA TYR A 28 10.04 2.48 -6.76
C TYR A 28 9.32 3.80 -6.45
N ASN A 29 10.00 4.69 -5.76
CA ASN A 29 9.64 6.10 -5.65
C ASN A 29 9.75 6.80 -7.01
N SER A 30 9.11 7.96 -7.15
CA SER A 30 9.15 8.78 -8.38
C SER A 30 10.57 9.21 -8.80
N ASN A 31 11.51 9.22 -7.86
CA ASN A 31 12.93 9.51 -8.11
C ASN A 31 13.75 8.26 -8.50
N GLY A 32 13.12 7.09 -8.66
CA GLY A 32 13.76 5.82 -9.02
C GLY A 32 14.41 5.07 -7.86
N SER A 33 14.40 5.60 -6.63
CA SER A 33 14.83 4.85 -5.44
C SER A 33 13.81 3.78 -5.06
N LEU A 34 14.26 2.69 -4.43
CA LEU A 34 13.38 1.60 -4.00
C LEU A 34 12.45 2.07 -2.87
N ASP A 35 11.16 1.73 -2.94
CA ASP A 35 10.20 2.08 -1.90
C ASP A 35 10.12 1.01 -0.82
N ASN A 36 10.95 1.14 0.22
CA ASN A 36 11.00 0.19 1.34
C ASN A 36 9.70 0.12 2.18
N SER A 37 8.71 1.00 1.94
CA SER A 37 7.38 0.85 2.59
C SER A 37 6.52 -0.23 1.95
N PHE A 38 6.88 -0.71 0.75
CA PHE A 38 6.22 -1.83 0.07
C PHE A 38 6.86 -3.15 0.49
N ASP A 39 6.07 -4.06 1.06
CA ASP A 39 6.55 -5.38 1.54
C ASP A 39 7.76 -5.36 2.50
N GLY A 40 8.09 -4.19 3.05
CA GLY A 40 9.21 -3.95 3.97
C GLY A 40 10.57 -3.71 3.29
N ASP A 41 10.76 -4.13 2.04
CA ASP A 41 12.03 -3.99 1.30
C ASP A 41 11.87 -3.51 -0.15
N GLY A 42 10.65 -3.15 -0.55
CA GLY A 42 10.30 -2.68 -1.88
C GLY A 42 10.02 -3.76 -2.91
N LYS A 43 10.06 -5.04 -2.54
CA LYS A 43 9.97 -6.17 -3.46
C LYS A 43 9.10 -7.26 -2.87
N VAL A 44 8.34 -7.93 -3.72
CA VAL A 44 7.65 -9.16 -3.33
C VAL A 44 7.86 -10.20 -4.42
N THR A 45 8.14 -11.42 -4.00
CA THR A 45 8.16 -12.59 -4.89
C THR A 45 7.06 -13.57 -4.48
N THR A 46 6.40 -14.18 -5.45
CA THR A 46 5.32 -15.13 -5.19
C THR A 46 5.51 -16.37 -6.02
N HIS A 47 5.79 -17.46 -5.33
CA HIS A 47 5.78 -18.80 -5.90
C HIS A 47 4.34 -19.27 -6.07
N ILE A 48 4.00 -19.73 -7.28
CA ILE A 48 2.70 -20.31 -7.60
C ILE A 48 2.90 -21.78 -7.96
N ALA A 49 3.77 -22.04 -8.93
CA ALA A 49 4.17 -23.36 -9.39
C ALA A 49 5.53 -23.28 -10.10
N GLY A 50 5.95 -24.35 -10.79
CA GLY A 50 7.22 -24.49 -11.53
C GLY A 50 7.96 -23.20 -11.94
N ASN A 51 7.70 -22.68 -13.16
CA ASN A 51 8.20 -21.38 -13.59
C ASN A 51 7.03 -20.44 -13.82
N ASP A 52 7.08 -19.29 -13.17
CA ASP A 52 6.02 -18.30 -13.15
C ASP A 52 6.52 -16.99 -13.79
N TYR A 53 5.76 -16.47 -14.75
CA TYR A 53 6.06 -15.22 -15.46
C TYR A 53 4.88 -14.27 -15.35
N ALA A 54 5.07 -13.12 -14.69
CA ALA A 54 4.12 -12.02 -14.76
C ALA A 54 4.36 -11.25 -16.07
N GLU A 55 3.33 -11.13 -16.90
CA GLU A 55 3.39 -10.48 -18.22
C GLU A 55 2.65 -9.14 -18.25
N SER A 56 1.69 -8.98 -17.34
CA SER A 56 0.84 -7.79 -17.25
C SER A 56 0.71 -7.33 -15.81
N ILE A 57 0.54 -6.02 -15.64
CA ILE A 57 0.27 -5.37 -14.37
C ILE A 57 -0.90 -4.41 -14.55
N LYS A 58 -1.80 -4.37 -13.57
CA LYS A 58 -2.84 -3.34 -13.48
C LYS A 58 -3.10 -2.93 -12.04
N ILE A 59 -3.21 -1.63 -11.81
CA ILE A 59 -3.67 -1.08 -10.52
C ILE A 59 -5.17 -0.81 -10.62
N SER A 60 -5.92 -1.22 -9.59
CA SER A 60 -7.32 -0.85 -9.39
C SER A 60 -7.54 -0.59 -7.90
N ASP A 61 -7.86 0.65 -7.55
CA ASP A 61 -8.04 1.12 -6.18
C ASP A 61 -6.87 0.69 -5.27
N SER A 62 -7.17 -0.07 -4.21
CA SER A 62 -6.19 -0.55 -3.24
C SER A 62 -5.50 -1.85 -3.65
N ARG A 63 -5.58 -2.27 -4.92
CA ARG A 63 -5.07 -3.56 -5.39
C ARG A 63 -4.19 -3.43 -6.63
N ILE A 64 -3.16 -4.26 -6.65
CA ILE A 64 -2.29 -4.47 -7.80
C ILE A 64 -2.55 -5.88 -8.31
N TYR A 65 -2.87 -6.01 -9.58
CA TYR A 65 -3.11 -7.27 -10.25
C TYR A 65 -1.95 -7.57 -11.17
N LEU A 66 -1.35 -8.76 -11.01
CA LEU A 66 -0.41 -9.32 -11.98
C LEU A 66 -1.10 -10.45 -12.73
N GLY A 67 -1.11 -10.36 -14.06
CA GLY A 67 -1.55 -11.44 -14.93
C GLY A 67 -0.37 -12.05 -15.66
N GLY A 68 -0.39 -13.37 -15.83
CA GLY A 68 0.67 -14.07 -16.55
C GLY A 68 0.43 -15.57 -16.61
N ILE A 69 1.52 -16.30 -16.73
CA ILE A 69 1.51 -17.76 -16.87
C ILE A 69 2.31 -18.42 -15.76
N SER A 70 1.78 -19.50 -15.22
CA SER A 70 2.49 -20.45 -14.35
C SER A 70 2.67 -21.78 -15.07
N ASN A 71 3.54 -22.64 -14.53
CA ASN A 71 3.85 -24.01 -14.97
C ASN A 71 2.87 -24.65 -16.00
N ASN A 72 3.39 -25.15 -17.12
CA ASN A 72 2.60 -25.69 -18.26
C ASN A 72 1.60 -24.70 -18.90
N ASN A 73 1.94 -23.40 -18.91
CA ASN A 73 1.14 -22.33 -19.54
C ASN A 73 -0.26 -22.14 -18.92
N VAL A 74 -0.38 -22.35 -17.61
CA VAL A 74 -1.62 -22.09 -16.88
C VAL A 74 -1.78 -20.59 -16.69
N PHE A 75 -2.86 -20.01 -17.23
CA PHE A 75 -3.21 -18.62 -17.01
C PHE A 75 -3.42 -18.36 -15.52
N THR A 76 -2.73 -17.36 -14.99
CA THR A 76 -2.69 -17.07 -13.57
C THR A 76 -2.79 -15.58 -13.30
N VAL A 77 -3.57 -15.22 -12.28
CA VAL A 77 -3.68 -13.85 -11.78
C VAL A 77 -3.38 -13.85 -10.28
N VAL A 78 -2.47 -12.97 -9.86
CA VAL A 78 -2.15 -12.72 -8.45
C VAL A 78 -2.56 -11.29 -8.11
N ALA A 79 -3.14 -11.10 -6.93
CA ALA A 79 -3.50 -9.78 -6.42
C ALA A 79 -2.67 -9.45 -5.18
N TYR A 80 -2.07 -8.27 -5.17
CA TYR A 80 -1.34 -7.70 -4.05
C TYR A 80 -2.12 -6.52 -3.49
N GLN A 81 -1.98 -6.27 -2.19
CA GLN A 81 -2.43 -5.01 -1.63
C GLN A 81 -1.54 -3.90 -2.17
N ASN A 82 -2.17 -2.84 -2.68
CA ASN A 82 -1.47 -1.61 -3.00
C ASN A 82 -1.25 -0.82 -1.71
N SER A 83 -0.40 -1.37 -0.83
CA SER A 83 -0.17 -0.85 0.51
C SER A 83 0.43 0.55 0.44
N SER A 84 -0.38 1.56 0.68
CA SER A 84 0.01 2.76 1.44
C SER A 84 -0.97 3.00 2.59
N VAL A 85 -1.60 1.94 3.12
CA VAL A 85 -2.39 2.04 4.35
C VAL A 85 -1.44 1.79 5.52
N VAL A 86 -0.53 2.74 5.76
CA VAL A 86 -0.08 2.92 7.14
C VAL A 86 -1.32 3.46 7.85
N PRO A 87 -1.87 2.78 8.88
CA PRO A 87 -2.89 3.44 9.68
C PRO A 87 -2.31 4.76 10.16
N LEU A 88 -3.04 5.87 9.98
CA LEU A 88 -2.68 7.17 10.54
C LEU A 88 -2.40 6.98 12.03
N GLN A 89 -1.13 6.85 12.41
CA GLN A 89 -0.78 6.72 13.81
C GLN A 89 -0.82 8.12 14.40
N LEU A 90 -1.84 8.35 15.23
CA LEU A 90 -1.94 9.55 16.06
C LEU A 90 -0.82 9.52 17.10
N ILE A 91 0.22 10.34 16.90
CA ILE A 91 1.32 10.51 17.84
C ILE A 91 0.82 11.23 19.10
N SER A 92 0.03 12.28 18.89
CA SER A 92 -0.51 13.06 20.00
C SER A 92 -1.82 13.71 19.64
N PHE A 93 -2.67 13.88 20.64
CA PHE A 93 -3.88 14.68 20.59
C PHE A 93 -4.01 15.44 21.91
N SER A 94 -4.18 16.75 21.84
CA SER A 94 -4.31 17.62 23.00
C SER A 94 -5.41 18.65 22.79
N GLY A 95 -6.06 19.05 23.88
CA GLY A 95 -7.05 20.10 23.89
C GLY A 95 -6.67 21.18 24.90
N LYS A 96 -6.76 22.45 24.51
CA LYS A 96 -6.52 23.60 25.40
C LYS A 96 -7.66 24.59 25.29
N ASN A 97 -8.14 25.09 26.43
CA ASN A 97 -9.07 26.21 26.45
C ASN A 97 -8.29 27.52 26.21
N ILE A 98 -8.67 28.26 25.17
CA ILE A 98 -8.10 29.57 24.81
C ILE A 98 -9.25 30.50 24.46
N ASN A 99 -9.39 31.62 25.17
CA ASN A 99 -10.40 32.65 24.90
C ASN A 99 -11.83 32.08 24.78
N ASN A 100 -12.21 31.17 25.69
CA ASN A 100 -13.51 30.51 25.70
C ASN A 100 -13.78 29.61 24.47
N LYS A 101 -12.73 29.17 23.78
CA LYS A 101 -12.77 28.18 22.69
C LYS A 101 -11.88 26.99 23.05
N VAL A 102 -12.26 25.80 22.59
CA VAL A 102 -11.40 24.62 22.66
C VAL A 102 -10.53 24.60 21.42
N GLN A 103 -9.22 24.76 21.59
CA GLN A 103 -8.24 24.48 20.55
C GLN A 103 -7.82 23.02 20.66
N LEU A 104 -7.93 22.29 19.55
CA LEU A 104 -7.44 20.92 19.42
C LEU A 104 -6.14 20.96 18.62
N SER A 105 -5.13 20.22 19.07
CA SER A 105 -3.85 20.06 18.38
C SER A 105 -3.50 18.59 18.32
N TRP A 106 -3.13 18.10 17.13
CA TRP A 106 -2.72 16.72 16.91
C TRP A 106 -1.48 16.63 16.03
N VAL A 107 -0.78 15.49 16.12
CA VAL A 107 0.39 15.15 15.31
C VAL A 107 0.28 13.68 14.90
N THR A 108 0.64 13.37 13.66
CA THR A 108 0.62 12.04 13.05
C THR A 108 2.02 11.67 12.53
N GLU A 109 2.35 10.37 12.46
CA GLU A 109 3.69 9.92 11.99
C GLU A 109 3.93 10.19 10.50
N ASN A 110 2.90 10.04 9.65
CA ASN A 110 2.95 10.39 8.23
C ASN A 110 1.53 10.43 7.65
N GLU A 111 1.17 11.46 6.89
CA GLU A 111 -0.13 11.59 6.23
C GLU A 111 0.05 11.47 4.72
N ILE A 112 -0.36 10.33 4.17
CA ILE A 112 -0.36 10.11 2.72
C ILE A 112 -1.81 9.83 2.32
N ASN A 113 -2.31 10.54 1.31
CA ASN A 113 -3.66 10.38 0.73
C ASN A 113 -4.85 10.67 1.67
N THR A 114 -4.68 11.50 2.70
CA THR A 114 -5.80 12.03 3.51
C THR A 114 -6.39 13.28 2.85
N SER A 115 -7.69 13.24 2.52
CA SER A 115 -8.40 14.42 1.97
C SER A 115 -9.12 15.24 3.04
N HIS A 116 -9.44 14.64 4.19
CA HIS A 116 -10.09 15.27 5.33
C HIS A 116 -9.96 14.43 6.61
N PHE A 117 -10.29 15.02 7.76
CA PHE A 117 -10.47 14.36 9.05
C PHE A 117 -11.86 14.66 9.58
N ASP A 118 -12.55 13.63 10.06
CA ASP A 118 -13.83 13.79 10.75
C ASP A 118 -13.62 13.74 12.26
N ILE A 119 -14.13 14.75 12.96
CA ILE A 119 -14.14 14.81 14.42
C ILE A 119 -15.58 14.66 14.88
N GLU A 120 -15.91 13.51 15.44
CA GLU A 120 -17.23 13.25 16.00
C GLU A 120 -17.21 13.39 17.53
N LYS A 121 -18.15 14.18 18.06
CA LYS A 121 -18.38 14.22 19.49
C LYS A 121 -19.19 12.99 19.87
N ALA A 122 -18.61 12.09 20.67
CA ALA A 122 -19.37 10.98 21.25
C ALA A 122 -20.55 11.56 22.06
N ALA A 123 -21.77 11.26 21.63
CA ALA A 123 -22.96 11.58 22.40
C ALA A 123 -22.97 10.69 23.64
N MET A 124 -22.94 11.32 24.81
CA MET A 124 -23.15 10.62 26.07
C MET A 124 -24.60 10.14 26.08
N VAL A 125 -24.83 8.84 25.86
CA VAL A 125 -26.13 8.23 26.15
C VAL A 125 -26.27 8.26 27.67
N CYS A 126 -26.97 9.24 28.19
CA CYS A 126 -27.44 9.18 29.57
C CYS A 126 -28.42 8.02 29.67
N CYS A 127 -28.05 6.97 30.39
CA CYS A 127 -29.04 6.04 30.95
C CYS A 127 -29.90 6.83 31.94
N PHE A 128 -31.20 6.89 31.69
CA PHE A 128 -32.21 7.30 32.68
C PHE A 128 -32.59 6.12 33.55
#